data_AF-A0A101J7T7-F1
#
_entry.id   AF-A0A101J7T7-F1
#
_cell.length_a   1.000
_cell.length_b   1.000
_cell.length_c   1.000
_cell.angle_alpha   90.00
_cell.angle_beta   90.00
_cell.angle_gamma   90.00
#
_symmetry.space_group_name_H-M   'P 1'
#
loop_
_entity.id
_entity.type
_entity.pdbx_description
1 polymer ?
#
loop_
_entity_poly.entity_id
_entity_poly.type
_entity_poly.pdbx_seq_one_letter_code
_entity_poly.pdbx_strand_id
1 'polypeptide(L)'
;MSRDDPFSGGVAPRLRRLDQELAETVTDAQCRDWTADRPDRVGFARLGQTRRELLTAAARYRPTTRPVDGPTLLAALTAGLLVTLPLLLVIPGPTRPLPLAGIAVAGVWAALAVRAGLRRLRIRRSRRAVAGPAPIDDPYLYAGLRRRIESCAASARADRSYRHRAAATDLEYALDWLSAAQEELPRIR
;
A
#
# COMPACT_ATOMS: atom_id res chain seq x y z
N MET A 1 -22.20 7.92 -27.60
CA MET A 1 -20.84 7.99 -27.04
C MET A 1 -20.96 8.24 -25.54
N SER A 2 -20.95 7.16 -24.75
CA SER A 2 -20.94 7.24 -23.29
C SER A 2 -19.54 7.68 -22.87
N ARG A 3 -19.43 8.85 -22.24
CA ARG A 3 -18.20 9.31 -21.61
C ARG A 3 -18.02 8.42 -20.39
N ASP A 4 -17.02 7.53 -20.39
CA ASP A 4 -16.67 6.74 -19.22
C ASP A 4 -16.47 7.70 -18.06
N ASP A 5 -17.40 7.67 -17.11
CA ASP A 5 -17.32 8.48 -15.93
C ASP A 5 -16.10 8.00 -15.14
N PRO A 6 -15.04 8.82 -14.95
CA PRO A 6 -13.90 8.44 -14.13
C PRO A 6 -14.33 8.08 -12.69
N PHE A 7 -15.58 8.44 -12.32
CA PHE A 7 -16.23 8.19 -11.05
C PHE A 7 -17.06 6.87 -10.99
N SER A 8 -17.05 6.02 -12.02
CA SER A 8 -17.76 4.71 -12.04
C SER A 8 -17.00 3.48 -11.49
N GLY A 9 -15.68 3.54 -11.34
CA GLY A 9 -14.90 2.50 -10.65
C GLY A 9 -15.28 2.38 -9.17
N GLY A 10 -15.39 1.14 -8.66
CA GLY A 10 -15.77 0.90 -7.26
C GLY A 10 -14.91 1.68 -6.25
N VAL A 11 -15.46 1.96 -5.06
CA VAL A 11 -14.78 2.74 -4.01
C VAL A 11 -13.44 2.09 -3.60
N ALA A 12 -13.37 0.75 -3.58
CA ALA A 12 -12.18 0.00 -3.16
C ALA A 12 -10.91 0.26 -4.00
N PRO A 13 -10.91 0.16 -5.35
CA PRO A 13 -9.73 0.49 -6.15
C PRO A 13 -9.32 1.96 -6.04
N ARG A 14 -10.26 2.89 -5.81
CA ARG A 14 -9.93 4.30 -5.59
C ARG A 14 -9.20 4.53 -4.28
N LEU A 15 -9.70 3.95 -3.19
CA LEU A 15 -9.04 4.04 -1.88
C LEU A 15 -7.63 3.44 -1.93
N ARG A 16 -7.43 2.34 -2.67
CA ARG A 16 -6.10 1.76 -2.88
C ARG A 16 -5.15 2.68 -3.66
N ARG A 17 -5.63 3.33 -4.73
CA ARG A 17 -4.82 4.30 -5.48
C ARG A 17 -4.46 5.49 -4.60
N LEU A 18 -5.41 6.01 -3.82
CA LEU A 18 -5.16 7.10 -2.87
C LEU A 18 -4.14 6.71 -1.80
N ASP A 19 -4.24 5.53 -1.19
CA ASP A 19 -3.24 5.03 -0.25
C ASP A 19 -1.85 4.93 -0.89
N GLN A 20 -1.76 4.41 -2.12
CA GLN A 20 -0.50 4.26 -2.81
C GLN A 20 0.14 5.62 -3.14
N GLU A 21 -0.64 6.57 -3.66
CA GLU A 21 -0.16 7.93 -3.95
C GLU A 21 0.28 8.67 -2.68
N LEU A 22 -0.50 8.56 -1.60
CA LEU A 22 -0.14 9.14 -0.31
C LEU A 22 1.14 8.50 0.25
N ALA A 23 1.28 7.17 0.14
CA ALA A 23 2.48 6.45 0.56
C ALA A 23 3.72 6.84 -0.22
N GLU A 24 3.59 6.99 -1.55
CA GLU A 24 4.69 7.43 -2.42
C GLU A 24 5.10 8.87 -2.07
N THR A 25 4.13 9.77 -1.86
CA THR A 25 4.37 11.16 -1.47
C THR A 25 5.05 11.27 -0.10
N VAL A 26 4.55 10.55 0.91
CA VAL A 26 5.15 10.53 2.26
C VAL A 26 6.54 9.93 2.23
N THR A 27 6.76 8.85 1.47
CA THR A 27 8.09 8.22 1.37
C THR A 27 9.09 9.14 0.67
N ASP A 28 8.67 9.85 -0.37
CA ASP A 28 9.50 10.84 -1.07
C ASP A 28 9.87 11.99 -0.12
N ALA A 29 8.87 12.54 0.59
CA ALA A 29 9.08 13.60 1.58
C ALA A 29 10.02 13.15 2.71
N GLN A 30 9.81 11.98 3.31
CA GLN A 30 10.72 11.42 4.33
C GLN A 30 12.15 11.23 3.80
N CYS A 31 12.30 10.85 2.52
CA CYS A 31 13.62 10.70 1.91
C CYS A 31 14.34 12.03 1.73
N ARG A 32 13.61 13.14 1.52
CA ARG A 32 14.16 14.51 1.42
C ARG A 32 14.37 15.14 2.80
N ASP A 33 13.47 14.87 3.73
CA ASP A 33 13.50 15.38 5.11
C ASP A 33 14.60 14.72 5.96
N TRP A 34 15.02 13.49 5.63
CA TRP A 34 16.20 12.87 6.26
C TRP A 34 17.50 13.67 6.06
N THR A 35 17.56 14.55 5.05
CA THR A 35 18.68 15.46 4.81
C THR A 35 18.46 16.87 5.36
N ALA A 36 17.32 17.15 5.99
CA ALA A 36 17.00 18.44 6.59
C ALA A 36 17.54 18.54 8.03
N ASP A 37 17.89 19.77 8.46
CA ASP A 37 18.41 20.03 9.80
C ASP A 37 17.39 19.73 10.92
N ARG A 38 16.09 19.73 10.61
CA ARG A 38 15.02 19.42 11.57
C ARG A 38 13.88 18.65 10.90
N PRO A 39 13.79 17.32 11.12
CA PRO A 39 12.78 16.51 10.47
C PRO A 39 11.37 16.75 11.03
N ASP A 40 10.36 16.86 10.17
CA ASP A 40 8.95 17.08 10.54
C ASP A 40 8.27 15.77 11.02
N ARG A 41 8.48 15.44 12.28
CA ARG A 41 7.92 14.23 12.89
C ARG A 41 6.39 14.29 13.04
N VAL A 42 5.82 15.48 13.22
CA VAL A 42 4.39 15.65 13.54
C VAL A 42 3.54 15.58 12.28
N GLY A 43 3.93 16.28 11.21
CA GLY A 43 3.27 16.19 9.92
C GLY A 43 3.25 14.77 9.37
N PHE A 44 4.38 14.05 9.45
CA PHE A 44 4.42 12.63 9.05
C PHE A 44 3.57 11.70 9.92
N ALA A 45 3.48 11.96 11.23
CA ALA A 45 2.61 11.17 12.10
C ALA A 45 1.13 11.35 11.72
N ARG A 46 0.69 12.58 11.45
CA ARG A 46 -0.68 12.90 11.03
C ARG A 46 -1.03 12.33 9.65
N LEU A 47 -0.09 12.36 8.70
CA LEU A 47 -0.26 11.69 7.41
C LEU A 47 -0.28 10.17 7.55
N GLY A 48 0.48 9.62 8.50
CA GLY A 48 0.39 8.21 8.88
C GLY A 48 -0.99 7.81 9.43
N GLN A 49 -1.60 8.68 10.23
CA GLN A 49 -2.97 8.49 10.73
C GLN A 49 -4.01 8.59 9.62
N THR A 50 -3.91 9.60 8.75
CA THR A 50 -4.73 9.73 7.53
C THR A 50 -4.71 8.42 6.73
N ARG A 51 -3.51 7.88 6.51
CA ARG A 51 -3.30 6.63 5.77
C ARG A 51 -3.92 5.42 6.48
N ARG A 52 -3.79 5.34 7.80
CA ARG A 52 -4.40 4.27 8.60
C ARG A 52 -5.92 4.26 8.41
N GLU A 53 -6.56 5.41 8.47
CA GLU A 53 -8.01 5.51 8.29
C GLU A 53 -8.45 5.16 6.86
N LEU A 54 -7.69 5.57 5.83
CA LEU A 54 -7.91 5.13 4.44
C LEU A 54 -7.84 3.61 4.28
N LEU A 55 -6.88 2.97 4.95
CA LEU A 55 -6.73 1.51 4.93
C LEU A 55 -7.86 0.81 5.70
N THR A 56 -8.31 1.37 6.82
CA THR A 56 -9.47 0.87 7.57
C THR A 56 -10.73 0.95 6.70
N ALA A 57 -10.97 2.09 6.06
CA ALA A 57 -12.06 2.27 5.11
C ALA A 57 -11.98 1.25 3.95
N ALA A 58 -10.80 1.08 3.35
CA ALA A 58 -10.59 0.13 2.26
C ALA A 58 -10.80 -1.33 2.71
N ALA A 59 -10.47 -1.68 3.96
CA ALA A 59 -10.68 -3.01 4.52
C ALA A 59 -12.18 -3.33 4.70
N ARG A 60 -13.05 -2.32 4.82
CA ARG A 60 -14.50 -2.53 4.86
C ARG A 60 -15.08 -2.98 3.52
N TYR A 61 -14.41 -2.65 2.42
CA TYR A 61 -14.75 -3.10 1.07
C TYR A 61 -14.06 -4.40 0.66
N ARG A 62 -13.12 -4.93 1.46
CA ARG A 62 -12.57 -6.25 1.16
C ARG A 62 -13.68 -7.28 1.31
N PRO A 63 -13.86 -8.18 0.32
CA PRO A 63 -14.69 -9.34 0.53
C PRO A 63 -14.19 -10.03 1.78
N THR A 64 -15.09 -10.30 2.72
CA THR A 64 -14.78 -11.12 3.89
C THR A 64 -14.24 -12.42 3.31
N THR A 65 -12.92 -12.61 3.38
CA THR A 65 -12.30 -13.85 2.95
C THR A 65 -12.93 -14.90 3.83
N ARG A 66 -13.79 -15.73 3.24
CA ARG A 66 -14.36 -16.89 3.91
C ARG A 66 -13.16 -17.61 4.54
N PRO A 67 -13.18 -17.92 5.85
CA PRO A 67 -12.10 -18.69 6.45
C PRO A 67 -11.88 -19.90 5.54
N VAL A 68 -10.65 -20.10 5.09
CA VAL A 68 -10.31 -21.26 4.26
C VAL A 68 -10.72 -22.46 5.09
N ASP A 69 -11.71 -23.21 4.62
CA ASP A 69 -12.24 -24.33 5.37
C ASP A 69 -11.07 -25.26 5.72
N GLY A 70 -10.93 -25.65 6.99
CA GLY A 70 -9.89 -26.57 7.47
C GLY A 70 -9.61 -27.75 6.52
N PRO A 71 -10.63 -28.41 5.91
CA PRO A 71 -10.39 -29.46 4.91
C PRO A 71 -9.68 -28.99 3.64
N THR A 72 -9.89 -27.75 3.16
CA THR A 72 -9.22 -27.21 1.97
C THR A 72 -7.75 -26.92 2.24
N LEU A 73 -7.42 -26.52 3.47
CA LEU A 73 -6.04 -26.29 3.91
C LEU A 73 -5.30 -27.61 4.11
N LEU A 74 -5.98 -28.63 4.66
CA LEU A 74 -5.46 -30.01 4.72
C LEU A 74 -5.29 -30.61 3.33
N ALA A 75 -6.20 -30.37 2.38
CA ALA A 75 -6.10 -30.82 1.00
C ALA A 75 -4.92 -30.16 0.26
N ALA A 76 -4.68 -28.86 0.49
CA ALA A 76 -3.53 -28.16 -0.09
C ALA A 76 -2.19 -28.65 0.50
N LEU A 77 -2.13 -28.90 1.81
CA LEU A 77 -0.94 -29.44 2.47
C LEU A 77 -0.66 -30.89 2.04
N THR A 78 -1.69 -31.72 1.95
CA THR A 78 -1.55 -33.11 1.48
C THR A 78 -1.15 -33.17 0.01
N ALA A 79 -1.70 -32.30 -0.84
CA ALA A 79 -1.27 -32.20 -2.25
C ALA A 79 0.19 -31.73 -2.37
N GLY A 80 0.62 -30.75 -1.58
CA GLY A 80 2.02 -30.32 -1.53
C GLY A 80 2.96 -31.44 -1.07
N LEU A 81 2.56 -32.18 -0.03
CA LEU A 81 3.30 -33.33 0.50
C LEU A 81 3.38 -34.47 -0.54
N LEU A 82 2.27 -34.78 -1.22
CA LEU A 82 2.19 -35.80 -2.27
C LEU A 82 3.03 -35.48 -3.52
N VAL A 83 3.33 -34.22 -3.80
CA VAL A 83 4.19 -33.82 -4.92
C VAL A 83 5.67 -33.81 -4.51
N THR A 84 5.97 -33.36 -3.29
CA THR A 84 7.34 -33.20 -2.79
C THR A 84 7.96 -34.52 -2.31
N LEU A 85 7.18 -35.39 -1.69
CA LEU A 85 7.62 -36.69 -1.17
C LEU A 85 8.12 -37.66 -2.26
N PRO A 86 7.41 -37.88 -3.39
CA PRO A 86 7.92 -38.75 -4.46
C PRO A 86 9.13 -38.13 -5.18
N LEU A 87 9.20 -36.80 -5.30
CA LEU A 87 10.38 -36.13 -5.86
C LEU A 87 11.64 -36.38 -5.00
N LEU A 88 11.46 -36.58 -3.70
CA LEU A 88 12.50 -36.96 -2.74
C LEU A 88 12.85 -38.46 -2.78
N LEU A 89 11.89 -39.32 -3.12
CA LEU A 89 12.02 -40.78 -3.06
C LEU A 89 12.42 -41.43 -4.41
N VAL A 90 12.15 -40.79 -5.54
CA VAL A 90 12.33 -41.38 -6.89
C VAL A 90 13.77 -41.25 -7.45
N ILE A 91 14.67 -40.50 -6.80
CA ILE A 91 16.05 -40.30 -7.29
C ILE A 91 17.04 -41.09 -6.41
N PRO A 92 17.56 -42.26 -6.84
CA PRO A 92 18.58 -43.00 -6.11
C PRO A 92 19.97 -42.56 -6.60
N GLY A 93 20.70 -41.79 -5.79
CA GLY A 93 22.10 -41.45 -6.06
C GLY A 93 22.72 -40.47 -5.04
N PRO A 94 24.05 -40.53 -4.80
CA PRO A 94 24.74 -39.80 -3.72
C PRO A 94 24.79 -38.26 -3.91
N THR A 95 24.31 -37.74 -5.02
CA THR A 95 24.13 -36.31 -5.28
C THR A 95 22.74 -35.86 -4.81
N ARG A 96 22.63 -35.72 -3.49
CA ARG A 96 21.47 -35.27 -2.70
C ARG A 96 20.63 -34.13 -3.33
N PRO A 97 19.37 -33.91 -2.88
CA PRO A 97 18.53 -32.73 -3.21
C PRO A 97 19.06 -31.37 -2.71
N LEU A 98 20.26 -31.33 -2.10
CA LEU A 98 20.92 -30.11 -1.61
C LEU A 98 21.24 -29.04 -2.67
N PRO A 99 21.68 -29.36 -3.90
CA PRO A 99 21.94 -28.34 -4.90
C PRO A 99 20.64 -27.74 -5.44
N LEU A 100 19.55 -28.51 -5.56
CA LEU A 100 18.23 -27.98 -5.95
C LEU A 100 17.63 -27.09 -4.85
N ALA A 101 17.73 -27.49 -3.59
CA ALA A 101 17.36 -26.64 -2.46
C ALA A 101 18.23 -25.38 -2.40
N GLY A 102 19.53 -25.50 -2.68
CA GLY A 102 20.47 -24.38 -2.79
C GLY A 102 20.11 -23.41 -3.91
N ILE A 103 19.74 -23.90 -5.09
CA ILE A 103 19.30 -23.08 -6.23
C ILE A 103 17.98 -22.36 -5.90
N ALA A 104 17.03 -23.03 -5.23
CA ALA A 104 15.77 -22.40 -4.82
C ALA A 104 16.01 -21.27 -3.80
N VAL A 105 16.82 -21.53 -2.77
CA VAL A 105 17.20 -20.52 -1.76
C VAL A 105 17.98 -19.38 -2.41
N ALA A 106 18.95 -19.68 -3.28
CA ALA A 106 19.70 -18.68 -4.02
C ALA A 106 18.80 -17.84 -4.94
N GLY A 107 17.80 -18.44 -5.58
CA GLY A 107 16.80 -17.75 -6.39
C GLY A 107 15.93 -16.78 -5.58
N VAL A 108 15.50 -17.19 -4.38
CA VAL A 108 14.76 -16.32 -3.45
C VAL A 108 15.63 -15.16 -2.98
N TRP A 109 16.87 -15.42 -2.59
CA TRP A 109 17.83 -14.37 -2.19
C TRP A 109 18.16 -13.41 -3.34
N ALA A 110 18.35 -13.93 -4.55
CA ALA A 110 18.57 -13.12 -5.75
C ALA A 110 17.34 -12.25 -6.06
N ALA A 111 16.12 -12.79 -5.96
CA ALA A 111 14.89 -12.02 -6.15
C ALA A 111 14.73 -10.91 -5.09
N LEU A 112 15.06 -11.18 -3.83
CA LEU A 112 15.09 -10.18 -2.76
C LEU A 112 16.15 -9.10 -3.01
N ALA A 113 17.36 -9.49 -3.44
CA ALA A 113 18.45 -8.57 -3.76
C ALA A 113 18.11 -7.68 -4.96
N VAL A 114 17.53 -8.25 -6.03
CA VAL A 114 17.05 -7.50 -7.21
C VAL A 114 15.94 -6.54 -6.80
N ARG A 115 14.96 -6.97 -6.00
CA ARG A 115 13.89 -6.10 -5.50
C ARG A 115 14.44 -4.96 -4.62
N ALA A 116 15.42 -5.24 -3.77
CA ALA A 116 16.09 -4.23 -2.95
C ALA A 116 16.91 -3.26 -3.80
N GLY A 117 17.61 -3.76 -4.83
CA GLY A 117 18.36 -2.98 -5.80
C GLY A 117 17.45 -2.06 -6.61
N LEU A 118 16.34 -2.58 -7.15
CA LEU A 118 15.33 -1.80 -7.86
C LEU A 118 14.70 -0.72 -6.97
N ARG A 119 14.44 -1.02 -5.69
CA ARG A 119 13.99 -0.01 -4.72
C ARG A 119 15.04 1.08 -4.52
N ARG A 120 16.31 0.73 -4.30
CA ARG A 120 17.40 1.70 -4.16
C ARG A 120 17.59 2.56 -5.42
N LEU A 121 17.46 1.96 -6.61
CA LEU A 121 17.55 2.67 -7.87
C LEU A 121 16.35 3.60 -8.10
N ARG A 122 15.13 3.17 -7.76
CA ARG A 122 13.93 4.02 -7.81
C ARG A 122 14.10 5.23 -6.87
N ILE A 123 14.54 5.00 -5.63
CA ILE A 123 14.84 6.06 -4.65
C ILE A 123 15.93 7.00 -5.17
N ARG A 124 17.04 6.46 -5.71
CA ARG A 124 18.13 7.28 -6.27
C ARG A 124 17.68 8.09 -7.48
N ARG A 125 16.81 7.54 -8.35
CA ARG A 125 16.25 8.27 -9.49
C ARG A 125 15.30 9.37 -9.03
N SER A 126 14.44 9.11 -8.05
CA SER A 126 13.61 10.14 -7.42
C SER A 126 14.46 11.27 -6.83
N ARG A 127 15.57 10.94 -6.16
CA ARG A 127 16.53 11.94 -5.63
C ARG A 127 17.23 12.78 -6.70
N ARG A 128 17.49 12.23 -7.90
CA ARG A 128 18.16 12.96 -8.99
C ARG A 128 17.20 13.81 -9.82
N ALA A 129 15.91 13.50 -9.79
CA ALA A 129 14.93 14.10 -10.69
C ALA A 129 14.30 15.40 -10.16
N VAL A 130 14.45 15.75 -8.87
CA VAL A 130 13.66 16.85 -8.29
C VAL A 130 14.54 17.77 -7.44
N ALA A 131 14.98 18.88 -8.06
CA ALA A 131 15.65 20.01 -7.40
C ALA A 131 14.65 21.11 -7.01
N GLY A 132 13.49 20.73 -6.46
CA GLY A 132 12.42 21.64 -6.05
C GLY A 132 11.86 21.29 -4.67
N PRO A 133 11.01 22.16 -4.08
CA PRO A 133 10.36 21.92 -2.79
C PRO A 133 9.66 20.56 -2.77
N ALA A 134 9.53 19.96 -1.58
CA ALA A 134 8.88 18.64 -1.49
C ALA A 134 7.41 18.79 -1.91
N PRO A 135 6.83 17.83 -2.65
CA PRO A 135 5.42 17.91 -3.04
C PRO A 135 4.47 18.02 -1.83
N ILE A 136 4.92 17.55 -0.67
CA ILE A 136 4.19 17.65 0.60
C ILE A 136 4.12 19.09 1.12
N ASP A 137 4.93 20.02 0.61
CA ASP A 137 4.86 21.43 0.98
C ASP A 137 3.83 22.18 0.11
N ASP A 138 3.27 21.53 -0.92
CA ASP A 138 2.33 22.12 -1.86
C ASP A 138 0.88 22.10 -1.33
N PRO A 139 0.25 23.26 -1.06
CA PRO A 139 -1.14 23.34 -0.63
C PRO A 139 -2.13 22.71 -1.63
N TYR A 140 -1.80 22.73 -2.93
CA TYR A 140 -2.67 22.15 -3.97
C TYR A 140 -2.75 20.62 -3.87
N LEU A 141 -1.70 19.97 -3.35
CA LEU A 141 -1.69 18.53 -3.11
C LEU A 141 -2.74 18.16 -2.05
N TYR A 142 -2.78 18.89 -0.92
CA TYR A 142 -3.77 18.68 0.14
C TYR A 142 -5.19 18.93 -0.35
N ALA A 143 -5.42 20.00 -1.11
CA ALA A 143 -6.72 20.30 -1.71
C ALA A 143 -7.18 19.19 -2.66
N GLY A 144 -6.25 18.64 -3.46
CA GLY A 144 -6.52 17.53 -4.37
C GLY A 144 -6.85 16.23 -3.62
N LEU A 145 -6.08 15.89 -2.59
CA LEU A 145 -6.33 14.72 -1.75
C LEU A 145 -7.68 14.84 -1.03
N ARG A 146 -7.95 15.99 -0.42
CA ARG A 146 -9.21 16.29 0.27
C ARG A 146 -10.42 16.03 -0.63
N ARG A 147 -10.45 16.63 -1.83
CA ARG A 147 -11.55 16.44 -2.78
C ARG A 147 -11.77 14.97 -3.15
N ARG A 148 -10.68 14.22 -3.32
CA ARG A 148 -10.78 12.79 -3.68
C ARG A 148 -11.27 11.94 -2.51
N ILE A 149 -10.83 12.22 -1.28
CA ILE A 149 -11.32 11.54 -0.08
C ILE A 149 -12.79 11.89 0.17
N GLU A 150 -13.19 13.16 0.04
CA GLU A 150 -14.59 13.61 0.12
C GLU A 150 -15.47 12.89 -0.90
N SER A 151 -15.01 12.74 -2.15
CA SER A 151 -15.74 12.00 -3.18
C SER A 151 -15.92 10.51 -2.83
N CYS A 152 -14.90 9.89 -2.22
CA CYS A 152 -14.98 8.51 -1.75
C CYS A 152 -15.93 8.38 -0.55
N ALA A 153 -15.92 9.35 0.37
CA ALA A 153 -16.83 9.39 1.51
C ALA A 153 -18.28 9.56 1.04
N ALA A 154 -18.54 10.45 0.08
CA ALA A 154 -19.86 10.60 -0.54
C ALA A 154 -20.35 9.30 -1.19
N SER A 155 -19.46 8.63 -1.93
CA SER A 155 -19.76 7.33 -2.53
C SER A 155 -20.06 6.25 -1.48
N ALA A 156 -19.28 6.20 -0.40
CA ALA A 156 -19.48 5.26 0.70
C ALA A 156 -20.80 5.50 1.45
N ARG A 157 -21.24 6.76 1.63
CA ARG A 157 -22.54 7.07 2.23
C ARG A 157 -23.72 6.57 1.40
N ALA A 158 -23.58 6.57 0.07
CA ALA A 158 -24.59 6.11 -0.87
C ALA A 158 -24.68 4.57 -0.98
N ASP A 159 -23.75 3.82 -0.38
CA ASP A 159 -23.76 2.36 -0.43
C ASP A 159 -24.91 1.75 0.39
N ARG A 160 -25.47 0.63 -0.11
CA ARG A 160 -26.54 -0.11 0.58
C ARG A 160 -26.05 -0.90 1.80
N SER A 161 -24.82 -1.38 1.76
CA SER A 161 -24.22 -2.18 2.84
C SER A 161 -23.89 -1.30 4.04
N TYR A 162 -24.37 -1.67 5.23
CA TYR A 162 -24.02 -0.98 6.48
C TYR A 162 -22.49 -0.90 6.68
N ARG A 163 -21.78 -1.99 6.34
CA ARG A 163 -20.32 -2.05 6.45
C ARG A 163 -19.62 -1.03 5.54
N HIS A 164 -20.15 -0.80 4.34
CA HIS A 164 -19.59 0.19 3.42
C HIS A 164 -19.96 1.62 3.84
N ARG A 165 -21.17 1.85 4.35
CA ARG A 165 -21.55 3.15 4.92
C ARG A 165 -20.67 3.56 6.09
N ALA A 166 -20.29 2.62 6.96
CA ALA A 166 -19.35 2.87 8.04
C ALA A 166 -17.95 3.30 7.55
N ALA A 167 -17.57 2.99 6.31
CA ALA A 167 -16.31 3.48 5.74
C ALA A 167 -16.34 5.00 5.52
N ALA A 168 -17.52 5.62 5.38
CA ALA A 168 -17.61 7.07 5.27
C ALA A 168 -17.11 7.77 6.53
N THR A 169 -17.40 7.24 7.72
CA THR A 169 -16.92 7.77 9.00
C THR A 169 -15.41 7.65 9.13
N ASP A 170 -14.81 6.52 8.73
CA ASP A 170 -13.35 6.40 8.70
C ASP A 170 -12.73 7.45 7.73
N LEU A 171 -13.37 7.71 6.59
CA LEU A 171 -12.91 8.72 5.63
C LEU A 171 -13.07 10.15 6.16
N GLU A 172 -14.07 10.43 7.00
CA GLU A 172 -14.20 11.69 7.73
C GLU A 172 -13.03 11.89 8.70
N TYR A 173 -12.69 10.87 9.51
CA TYR A 173 -11.50 10.92 10.36
C TYR A 173 -10.20 11.10 9.55
N ALA A 174 -10.11 10.49 8.37
CA ALA A 174 -8.97 10.70 7.48
C ALA A 174 -8.86 12.18 7.03
N LEU A 175 -9.98 12.86 6.79
CA LEU A 175 -10.00 14.28 6.45
C LEU A 175 -9.55 15.17 7.61
N ASP A 176 -9.96 14.85 8.84
CA ASP A 176 -9.54 15.59 10.04
C ASP A 176 -8.03 15.50 10.28
N TRP A 177 -7.47 14.30 10.11
CA TRP A 177 -6.01 14.10 10.19
C TRP A 177 -5.27 14.79 9.04
N LEU A 178 -5.85 14.83 7.84
CA LEU A 178 -5.28 15.53 6.70
C LEU A 178 -5.27 17.05 6.91
N SER A 179 -6.36 17.63 7.44
CA SER A 179 -6.40 19.06 7.77
C SER A 179 -5.42 19.39 8.89
N ALA A 180 -5.33 18.55 9.92
CA ALA A 180 -4.32 18.73 10.96
C ALA A 180 -2.90 18.66 10.37
N ALA A 181 -2.61 17.75 9.44
CA ALA A 181 -1.32 17.70 8.77
C ALA A 181 -1.04 18.99 7.96
N GLN A 182 -2.07 19.56 7.32
CA GLN A 182 -1.95 20.81 6.58
C GLN A 182 -1.70 22.02 7.49
N GLU A 183 -2.28 22.07 8.68
CA GLU A 183 -2.07 23.16 9.65
C GLU A 183 -0.64 23.22 10.20
N GLU A 184 0.06 22.08 10.20
CA GLU A 184 1.45 21.99 10.64
C GLU A 184 2.45 22.50 9.59
N LEU A 185 2.00 22.70 8.34
CA LEU A 185 2.86 23.28 7.31
C LEU A 185 3.28 24.68 7.73
N PRO A 186 4.58 25.02 7.60
CA PRO A 186 5.03 26.37 7.85
C PRO A 186 4.26 27.28 6.89
N ARG A 187 3.39 28.15 7.44
CA ARG A 187 2.65 29.13 6.64
C ARG A 187 3.69 29.93 5.87
N ILE A 188 3.76 29.70 4.56
CA ILE A 188 4.58 30.51 3.66
C ILE A 188 4.11 31.95 3.88
N ARG A 189 4.97 32.75 4.50
CA ARG A 189 4.74 34.16 4.81
C ARG A 189 5.62 34.98 3.88
#